data_AF-A0A923CZT7-F1
#
_entry.id   AF-A0A923CZT7-F1
#
_cell.length_a   1.000
_cell.length_b   1.000
_cell.length_c   1.000
_cell.angle_alpha   90.00
_cell.angle_beta   90.00
_cell.angle_gamma   90.00
#
_symmetry.space_group_name_H-M   'P 1'
#
loop_
_entity.id
_entity.type
_entity.pdbx_description
1 polymer ?
#
loop_
_entity_poly.entity_id
_entity_poly.type
_entity_poly.pdbx_seq_one_letter_code
_entity_poly.pdbx_strand_id
1 'polypeptide(L)'
;MASHEHGETGHDAHSLLPRSSSLVIMLVVFTLLSLLILFAIISGGSYETEGEEGGKAAYGPADFPQIAWDIPPVPPPPAGDIAAFTLPPPPFSDPDLFPCSGCHADMEPDRTPRALTDFHEEIQLHHGPADRWCFDCHDPDDRDHLRLTNGTKIGFDESYRLCGQCHGTIYRDWRQGIHGRRRGFWNGPKSYLLCAHCHDPHAAVRGPRAAAPQGAAPVPAS
;
A
#
# COMPACT_ATOMS: atom_id res chain seq x y z
N MET A 1 -82.79 41.42 35.77
CA MET A 1 -81.57 41.07 36.52
C MET A 1 -80.89 39.94 35.76
N ALA A 2 -79.69 40.24 35.26
CA ALA A 2 -78.62 39.39 34.75
C ALA A 2 -78.94 38.08 33.98
N SER A 3 -78.64 38.13 32.69
CA SER A 3 -78.29 37.03 31.79
C SER A 3 -77.02 36.31 32.26
N HIS A 4 -76.88 35.01 31.97
CA HIS A 4 -75.57 34.41 31.67
C HIS A 4 -75.74 33.12 30.85
N GLU A 5 -75.39 33.22 29.57
CA GLU A 5 -75.16 32.09 28.66
C GLU A 5 -73.78 31.49 28.93
N HIS A 6 -73.66 30.17 28.95
CA HIS A 6 -72.38 29.46 28.97
C HIS A 6 -72.04 29.02 27.54
N GLY A 7 -71.11 29.76 26.91
CA GLY A 7 -70.53 29.43 25.63
C GLY A 7 -69.47 28.33 25.73
N GLU A 8 -69.52 27.41 24.78
CA GLU A 8 -68.51 26.40 24.49
C GLU A 8 -67.14 27.03 24.21
N THR A 9 -66.10 26.56 24.88
CA THR A 9 -64.71 26.90 24.55
C THR A 9 -64.18 25.92 23.52
N GLY A 10 -64.15 26.34 22.26
CA GLY A 10 -63.38 25.67 21.20
C GLY A 10 -61.89 25.64 21.54
N HIS A 11 -61.30 24.45 21.55
CA HIS A 11 -59.85 24.28 21.59
C HIS A 11 -59.30 24.56 20.19
N ASP A 12 -58.87 25.80 19.95
CA ASP A 12 -58.11 26.16 18.77
C ASP A 12 -56.72 25.51 18.85
N ALA A 13 -56.52 24.46 18.05
CA ALA A 13 -55.22 23.86 17.80
C ALA A 13 -54.36 24.83 16.98
N HIS A 14 -53.82 25.84 17.65
CA HIS A 14 -52.78 26.69 17.08
C HIS A 14 -51.54 25.82 16.79
N SER A 15 -51.32 25.57 15.51
CA SER A 15 -50.15 24.93 14.94
C SER A 15 -48.88 25.64 15.41
N LEU A 16 -48.19 25.01 16.36
CA LEU A 16 -46.90 25.41 16.92
C LEU A 16 -45.76 25.15 15.92
N LEU A 17 -45.82 25.73 14.73
CA LEU A 17 -44.62 25.87 13.90
C LEU A 17 -43.88 27.12 14.39
N PRO A 18 -42.70 26.98 15.04
CA PRO A 18 -41.92 28.14 15.43
C PRO A 18 -41.55 28.92 14.16
N ARG A 19 -41.99 30.19 14.08
CA ARG A 19 -41.50 31.17 13.10
C ARG A 19 -40.06 31.56 13.43
N SER A 20 -39.14 30.60 13.50
CA SER A 20 -37.73 30.89 13.61
C SER A 20 -37.24 31.31 12.23
N SER A 21 -36.94 32.60 12.09
CA SER A 21 -36.37 33.18 10.86
C SER A 21 -35.14 32.40 10.38
N SER A 22 -34.42 31.76 11.31
CA SER A 22 -33.28 30.89 11.04
C SER A 22 -33.62 29.64 10.24
N LEU A 23 -34.75 28.97 10.49
CA LEU A 23 -35.17 27.79 9.70
C LEU A 23 -35.49 28.19 8.26
N VAL A 24 -36.18 29.32 8.08
CA VAL A 24 -36.51 29.85 6.75
C VAL A 24 -35.23 30.22 5.99
N ILE A 25 -34.28 30.87 6.65
CA ILE A 25 -32.98 31.22 6.05
C ILE A 25 -32.20 29.94 5.66
N MET A 26 -32.16 28.92 6.52
CA MET A 26 -31.47 27.66 6.19
C MET A 26 -32.11 26.94 5.00
N LEU A 27 -33.44 26.90 4.92
CA LEU A 27 -34.15 26.29 3.79
C LEU A 27 -33.88 27.06 2.48
N VAL A 28 -33.85 28.38 2.52
CA VAL A 28 -33.52 29.21 1.35
C VAL A 28 -32.07 29.00 0.92
N VAL A 29 -31.11 29.00 1.84
CA VAL A 29 -29.70 28.76 1.50
C VAL A 29 -29.50 27.34 0.95
N PHE A 30 -30.12 26.33 1.55
CA PHE A 30 -30.01 24.94 1.10
C PHE A 30 -30.60 24.73 -0.30
N THR A 31 -31.77 25.32 -0.57
CA THR A 31 -32.40 25.26 -1.89
C THR A 31 -31.58 25.98 -2.95
N LEU A 32 -31.02 27.15 -2.64
CA LEU A 32 -30.14 27.88 -3.56
C LEU A 32 -28.86 27.09 -3.87
N LEU A 33 -28.20 26.52 -2.87
CA LEU A 33 -26.99 25.68 -3.07
C LEU A 33 -27.31 24.44 -3.91
N SER A 34 -28.43 23.79 -3.63
CA SER A 34 -28.86 22.60 -4.38
C SER A 34 -29.16 22.93 -5.84
N LEU A 35 -29.84 24.05 -6.12
CA LEU A 35 -30.09 24.52 -7.48
C LEU A 35 -28.81 24.90 -8.22
N LEU A 36 -27.84 25.51 -7.54
CA LEU A 36 -26.56 25.89 -8.12
C LEU A 36 -25.71 24.66 -8.49
N ILE A 37 -25.70 23.64 -7.62
CA ILE A 37 -25.05 22.36 -7.92
C ILE A 37 -25.76 21.65 -9.08
N LEU A 38 -27.09 21.58 -9.06
CA LEU A 38 -27.87 20.96 -10.13
C LEU A 38 -27.65 21.67 -11.47
N PHE A 39 -27.61 23.01 -11.45
CA PHE A 39 -27.28 23.82 -12.62
C PHE A 39 -25.85 23.52 -13.10
N ALA A 40 -24.86 23.44 -12.23
CA ALA A 40 -23.48 23.12 -12.62
C ALA A 40 -23.37 21.73 -13.29
N ILE A 41 -24.12 20.74 -12.79
CA ILE A 41 -24.19 19.39 -13.39
C ILE A 41 -24.86 19.42 -14.77
N ILE A 42 -26.03 20.09 -14.89
CA ILE A 42 -26.80 20.18 -16.15
C ILE A 42 -26.07 21.03 -17.20
N SER A 43 -25.37 22.09 -16.77
CA SER A 43 -24.65 23.01 -17.65
C SER A 43 -23.39 22.40 -18.26
N GLY A 44 -23.03 21.17 -17.87
CA GLY A 44 -21.92 20.45 -18.46
C GLY A 44 -20.60 21.19 -18.30
N GLY A 45 -20.28 21.62 -17.07
CA GLY A 45 -18.92 22.05 -16.75
C GLY A 45 -17.98 20.88 -17.02
N SER A 46 -17.21 20.96 -18.10
CA SER A 46 -16.10 20.06 -18.37
C SER A 46 -15.11 20.21 -17.24
N TYR A 47 -15.23 19.35 -16.22
CA TYR A 47 -14.05 18.98 -15.48
C TYR A 47 -13.21 18.22 -16.51
N GLU A 48 -12.25 18.92 -17.12
CA GLU A 48 -11.16 18.26 -17.80
C GLU A 48 -10.49 17.38 -16.74
N THR A 49 -10.80 16.08 -16.79
CA THR A 49 -9.97 15.06 -16.16
C THR A 49 -8.67 15.02 -16.96
N GLU A 50 -7.79 15.98 -16.73
CA GLU A 50 -6.38 15.83 -17.03
C GLU A 50 -5.86 14.68 -16.15
N GLY A 51 -6.00 13.43 -16.59
CA GLY A 51 -5.39 12.29 -15.90
C GLY A 51 -6.04 10.91 -15.99
N GLU A 52 -7.18 10.71 -16.66
CA GLU A 52 -7.78 9.38 -16.81
C GLU A 52 -7.63 8.84 -18.24
N GLU A 53 -6.40 8.53 -18.65
CA GLU A 53 -6.13 7.62 -19.77
C GLU A 53 -6.22 6.14 -19.37
N GLY A 54 -6.50 5.84 -18.11
CA GLY A 54 -6.66 4.48 -17.61
C GLY A 54 -8.06 3.93 -17.82
N GLY A 55 -8.39 3.48 -19.04
CA GLY A 55 -9.62 2.66 -19.21
C GLY A 55 -10.31 2.63 -20.56
N LYS A 56 -9.68 3.06 -21.66
CA LYS A 56 -10.34 3.00 -22.98
C LYS A 56 -10.23 1.64 -23.69
N ALA A 57 -9.37 0.75 -23.21
CA ALA A 57 -9.18 -0.59 -23.77
C ALA A 57 -8.85 -1.62 -22.69
N ALA A 58 -9.39 -2.84 -22.84
CA ALA A 58 -8.92 -4.00 -22.09
C ALA A 58 -7.67 -4.52 -22.80
N TYR A 59 -6.52 -4.41 -22.14
CA TYR A 59 -5.26 -4.93 -22.67
C TYR A 59 -5.15 -6.44 -22.42
N GLY A 60 -4.77 -7.19 -23.45
CA GLY A 60 -4.52 -8.62 -23.41
C GLY A 60 -3.03 -8.98 -23.50
N PRO A 61 -2.69 -10.28 -23.45
CA PRO A 61 -1.31 -10.75 -23.53
C PRO A 61 -0.54 -10.24 -24.77
N ALA A 62 -1.25 -10.05 -25.89
CA ALA A 62 -0.68 -9.56 -27.14
C ALA A 62 -0.22 -8.08 -27.06
N ASP A 63 -0.80 -7.29 -26.16
CA ASP A 63 -0.42 -5.88 -25.97
C ASP A 63 0.86 -5.73 -25.14
N PHE A 64 1.32 -6.83 -24.53
CA PHE A 64 2.54 -6.87 -23.73
C PHE A 64 3.44 -8.04 -24.13
N PRO A 65 4.02 -8.03 -25.35
CA PRO A 65 4.85 -9.12 -25.86
C PRO A 65 6.13 -9.32 -25.03
N GLN A 66 6.52 -8.31 -24.27
CA GLN A 66 7.65 -8.35 -23.35
C GLN A 66 7.38 -9.09 -22.02
N ILE A 67 6.13 -9.45 -21.70
CA ILE A 67 5.79 -10.20 -20.48
C ILE A 67 5.78 -11.71 -20.80
N ALA A 68 6.60 -12.49 -20.08
CA ALA A 68 6.57 -13.95 -20.12
C ALA A 68 5.33 -14.48 -19.38
N TRP A 69 4.26 -14.72 -20.12
CA TRP A 69 2.97 -15.23 -19.62
C TRP A 69 2.98 -16.73 -19.32
N ASP A 70 4.04 -17.42 -19.74
CA ASP A 70 4.27 -18.86 -19.70
C ASP A 70 5.06 -19.33 -18.46
N ILE A 71 5.39 -18.41 -17.54
CA ILE A 71 5.97 -18.78 -16.25
C ILE A 71 4.91 -19.55 -15.44
N PRO A 72 5.13 -20.83 -15.09
CA PRO A 72 4.15 -21.61 -14.35
C PRO A 72 3.89 -20.97 -12.98
N PRO A 73 2.63 -20.93 -12.53
CA PRO A 73 2.33 -20.42 -11.19
C PRO A 73 3.03 -21.30 -10.15
N VAL A 74 3.70 -20.65 -9.20
CA VAL A 74 4.26 -21.33 -8.02
C VAL A 74 3.08 -22.00 -7.27
N PRO A 75 3.19 -23.28 -6.88
CA PRO A 75 2.11 -24.00 -6.22
C PRO A 75 1.71 -23.31 -4.90
N PRO A 76 0.41 -23.37 -4.52
CA PRO A 76 -0.04 -22.76 -3.28
C PRO A 76 0.61 -23.45 -2.07
N PRO A 77 0.97 -22.70 -1.01
CA PRO A 77 1.41 -23.29 0.24
C PRO A 77 0.28 -24.14 0.86
N PRO A 78 0.61 -25.15 1.69
CA PRO A 78 -0.38 -25.98 2.36
C PRO A 78 -1.33 -25.12 3.21
N ALA A 79 -2.61 -25.44 3.15
CA ALA A 79 -3.67 -24.64 3.77
C ALA A 79 -3.59 -24.73 5.30
N GLY A 80 -3.23 -23.62 5.93
CA GLY A 80 -3.20 -23.51 7.38
C GLY A 80 -2.24 -22.45 7.85
N ASP A 81 -2.40 -21.22 7.37
CA ASP A 81 -2.12 -20.00 8.12
C ASP A 81 -2.55 -18.80 7.27
N ILE A 82 -3.12 -17.79 7.93
CA ILE A 82 -3.60 -16.51 7.40
C ILE A 82 -2.88 -16.03 6.13
N ALA A 83 -3.46 -16.31 4.96
CA ALA A 83 -3.04 -15.77 3.67
C ALA A 83 -1.51 -15.78 3.42
N ALA A 84 -0.87 -16.96 3.50
CA ALA A 84 0.51 -17.12 3.05
C ALA A 84 0.59 -16.70 1.57
N PHE A 85 1.17 -15.53 1.31
CA PHE A 85 1.39 -15.04 -0.04
C PHE A 85 2.33 -16.03 -0.76
N THR A 86 2.02 -16.36 -2.00
CA THR A 86 2.98 -17.08 -2.85
C THR A 86 4.02 -16.08 -3.32
N LEU A 87 5.24 -16.16 -2.78
CA LEU A 87 6.33 -15.22 -2.99
C LEU A 87 7.49 -15.92 -3.72
N PRO A 88 8.14 -15.25 -4.67
CA PRO A 88 9.42 -15.75 -5.20
C PRO A 88 10.53 -15.59 -4.15
N PRO A 89 11.68 -16.24 -4.35
CA PRO A 89 12.87 -16.02 -3.53
C PRO A 89 13.27 -14.53 -3.48
N PRO A 90 13.90 -14.07 -2.38
CA PRO A 90 14.43 -12.72 -2.30
C PRO A 90 15.44 -12.42 -3.42
N PRO A 91 15.43 -11.19 -3.98
CA PRO A 91 16.27 -10.82 -5.11
C PRO A 91 17.63 -10.32 -4.60
N PHE A 92 18.46 -11.23 -4.08
CA PHE A 92 19.83 -10.89 -3.69
C PHE A 92 20.64 -10.47 -4.92
N SER A 93 21.55 -9.50 -4.75
CA SER A 93 22.40 -8.99 -5.84
C SER A 93 23.39 -10.03 -6.35
N ASP A 94 23.87 -10.88 -5.45
CA ASP A 94 24.72 -12.03 -5.75
C ASP A 94 24.13 -13.27 -5.03
N PRO A 95 23.67 -14.29 -5.77
CA PRO A 95 23.09 -15.48 -5.18
C PRO A 95 24.09 -16.32 -4.40
N ASP A 96 25.40 -16.18 -4.65
CA ASP A 96 26.44 -16.99 -4.01
C ASP A 96 26.85 -16.44 -2.64
N LEU A 97 26.42 -15.22 -2.30
CA LEU A 97 26.70 -14.58 -1.00
C LEU A 97 25.71 -14.96 0.11
N PHE A 98 24.60 -15.62 -0.23
CA PHE A 98 23.65 -16.14 0.74
C PHE A 98 23.87 -17.65 0.94
N PRO A 99 23.94 -18.17 2.19
CA PRO A 99 23.66 -17.48 3.46
C PRO A 99 24.80 -16.56 3.94
N CYS A 100 24.41 -15.43 4.54
CA CYS A 100 25.31 -14.44 5.13
C CYS A 100 26.15 -15.05 6.27
N SER A 101 25.60 -16.04 6.97
CA SER A 101 26.29 -16.81 8.02
C SER A 101 27.56 -17.50 7.53
N GLY A 102 27.72 -17.74 6.22
CA GLY A 102 28.96 -18.29 5.64
C GLY A 102 30.21 -17.46 5.96
N CYS A 103 30.07 -16.15 6.10
CA CYS A 103 31.14 -15.26 6.55
C CYS A 103 30.95 -14.79 8.00
N HIS A 104 29.72 -14.76 8.51
CA HIS A 104 29.37 -14.06 9.74
C HIS A 104 29.11 -14.93 10.98
N ALA A 105 29.09 -16.26 10.85
CA ALA A 105 28.74 -17.17 11.95
C ALA A 105 29.63 -16.98 13.19
N ASP A 106 30.92 -16.72 13.00
CA ASP A 106 31.92 -16.63 14.07
C ASP A 106 32.37 -15.19 14.38
N MET A 107 31.66 -14.19 13.85
CA MET A 107 32.01 -12.77 14.02
C MET A 107 31.12 -12.08 15.06
N GLU A 108 31.73 -11.46 16.07
CA GLU A 108 31.00 -10.66 17.04
C GLU A 108 30.31 -9.45 16.36
N PRO A 109 28.99 -9.25 16.54
CA PRO A 109 28.28 -8.16 15.89
C PRO A 109 28.60 -6.79 16.52
N ASP A 110 29.27 -5.93 15.76
CA ASP A 110 29.43 -4.52 16.14
C ASP A 110 28.19 -3.71 15.75
N ARG A 111 27.38 -3.39 16.76
CA ARG A 111 26.10 -2.68 16.65
C ARG A 111 26.23 -1.16 16.55
N THR A 112 27.44 -0.62 16.60
CA THR A 112 27.66 0.82 16.52
C THR A 112 27.64 1.31 15.07
N PRO A 113 26.90 2.41 14.76
CA PRO A 113 26.93 3.02 13.44
C PRO A 113 28.33 3.52 13.06
N ARG A 114 28.81 3.14 11.87
CA ARG A 114 30.16 3.46 11.38
C ARG A 114 30.25 3.35 9.86
N ALA A 115 31.33 3.87 9.28
CA ALA A 115 31.68 3.52 7.90
C ALA A 115 32.22 2.08 7.87
N LEU A 116 31.77 1.28 6.90
CA LEU A 116 32.33 -0.05 6.62
C LEU A 116 33.60 0.12 5.77
N THR A 117 34.61 -0.74 5.98
CA THR A 117 35.95 -0.56 5.40
C THR A 117 36.55 -1.81 4.77
N ASP A 118 35.83 -2.93 4.74
CA ASP A 118 36.34 -4.20 4.21
C ASP A 118 35.38 -4.82 3.19
N PHE A 119 34.14 -5.09 3.63
CA PHE A 119 33.07 -5.65 2.80
C PHE A 119 31.83 -4.79 2.93
N HIS A 120 30.99 -4.79 1.89
CA HIS A 120 29.75 -4.00 1.79
C HIS A 120 29.99 -2.48 1.73
N GLU A 121 31.19 -2.03 1.35
CA GLU A 121 31.53 -0.61 1.21
C GLU A 121 30.70 0.11 0.13
N GLU A 122 30.21 -0.65 -0.83
CA GLU A 122 29.31 -0.19 -1.88
C GLU A 122 27.90 0.11 -1.37
N ILE A 123 27.53 -0.37 -0.18
CA ILE A 123 26.22 -0.14 0.41
C ILE A 123 26.20 1.21 1.11
N GLN A 124 25.51 2.17 0.50
CA GLN A 124 25.21 3.45 1.13
C GLN A 124 23.78 3.47 1.66
N LEU A 125 23.64 3.47 2.98
CA LEU A 125 22.34 3.50 3.65
C LEU A 125 21.76 4.91 3.66
N HIS A 126 20.95 5.21 2.65
CA HIS A 126 20.19 6.46 2.53
C HIS A 126 18.70 6.28 2.82
N HIS A 127 18.30 5.14 3.38
CA HIS A 127 16.90 4.78 3.62
C HIS A 127 16.48 5.04 5.08
N GLY A 128 15.66 6.06 5.30
CA GLY A 128 15.12 6.42 6.61
C GLY A 128 15.82 7.62 7.27
N PRO A 129 15.66 7.79 8.59
CA PRO A 129 16.36 8.82 9.36
C PRO A 129 17.88 8.72 9.26
N ALA A 130 18.60 9.82 9.51
CA ALA A 130 20.05 9.88 9.36
C ALA A 130 20.83 8.98 10.36
N ASP A 131 20.19 8.61 11.46
CA ASP A 131 20.70 7.70 12.49
C ASP A 131 20.31 6.23 12.25
N ARG A 132 19.60 5.92 11.15
CA ARG A 132 19.26 4.54 10.76
C ARG A 132 20.54 3.73 10.56
N TRP A 133 20.55 2.52 11.10
CA TRP A 133 21.66 1.58 10.99
C TRP A 133 21.22 0.22 10.45
N CYS A 134 22.19 -0.59 9.99
CA CYS A 134 21.96 -1.90 9.36
C CYS A 134 21.08 -2.82 10.23
N PHE A 135 21.33 -2.82 11.54
CA PHE A 135 20.63 -3.71 12.49
C PHE A 135 19.26 -3.21 12.95
N ASP A 136 18.80 -2.08 12.43
CA ASP A 136 17.40 -1.70 12.56
C ASP A 136 16.48 -2.53 11.64
N CYS A 137 17.08 -3.22 10.67
CA CYS A 137 16.39 -4.07 9.70
C CYS A 137 16.92 -5.50 9.69
N HIS A 138 18.24 -5.70 9.87
CA HIS A 138 18.88 -7.01 9.93
C HIS A 138 19.04 -7.48 11.37
N ASP A 139 18.92 -8.78 11.62
CA ASP A 139 19.23 -9.28 12.95
C ASP A 139 20.77 -9.30 13.16
N PRO A 140 21.29 -8.69 14.24
CA PRO A 140 22.73 -8.62 14.47
C PRO A 140 23.34 -9.99 14.76
N ASP A 141 22.59 -10.87 15.41
CA ASP A 141 23.07 -12.17 15.89
C ASP A 141 22.81 -13.29 14.87
N ASP A 142 22.01 -13.01 13.83
CA ASP A 142 21.65 -13.94 12.77
C ASP A 142 21.38 -13.17 11.47
N ARG A 143 22.45 -12.89 10.72
CA ARG A 143 22.38 -12.07 9.52
C ARG A 143 21.65 -12.74 8.34
N ASP A 144 21.29 -14.02 8.47
CA ASP A 144 20.40 -14.71 7.51
C ASP A 144 18.93 -14.30 7.69
N HIS A 145 18.63 -13.51 8.73
CA HIS A 145 17.29 -13.03 9.05
C HIS A 145 17.20 -11.51 9.14
N LEU A 146 15.99 -11.02 8.91
CA LEU A 146 15.59 -9.65 9.20
C LEU A 146 15.00 -9.58 10.62
N ARG A 147 14.95 -8.38 11.19
CA ARG A 147 14.45 -8.10 12.53
C ARG A 147 13.43 -6.97 12.48
N LEU A 148 12.24 -7.21 13.01
CA LEU A 148 11.22 -6.18 13.20
C LEU A 148 11.60 -5.25 14.37
N THR A 149 11.00 -4.07 14.43
CA THR A 149 11.31 -3.09 15.52
C THR A 149 11.02 -3.59 16.94
N ASN A 150 10.13 -4.58 17.09
CA ASN A 150 9.86 -5.24 18.38
C ASN A 150 10.86 -6.37 18.71
N GLY A 151 11.82 -6.61 17.83
CA GLY A 151 12.84 -7.65 17.94
C GLY A 151 12.46 -9.03 17.40
N THR A 152 11.27 -9.20 16.82
CA THR A 152 10.89 -10.46 16.16
C THR A 152 11.77 -10.70 14.94
N LYS A 153 12.39 -11.88 14.85
CA LYS A 153 13.11 -12.35 13.67
C LYS A 153 12.12 -12.82 12.60
N ILE A 154 12.38 -12.48 11.36
CA ILE A 154 11.59 -12.87 10.18
C ILE A 154 12.53 -13.20 9.01
N GLY A 155 12.06 -14.03 8.08
CA GLY A 155 12.81 -14.33 6.86
C GLY A 155 12.85 -13.16 5.87
N PHE A 156 13.77 -13.21 4.92
CA PHE A 156 13.83 -12.23 3.82
C PHE A 156 12.58 -12.29 2.90
N ASP A 157 11.95 -13.45 2.79
CA ASP A 157 10.67 -13.67 2.12
C ASP A 157 9.50 -12.99 2.86
N GLU A 158 9.70 -12.61 4.12
CA GLU A 158 8.75 -11.84 4.91
C GLU A 158 9.09 -10.34 4.99
N SER A 159 10.04 -9.85 4.19
CA SER A 159 10.49 -8.45 4.17
C SER A 159 9.36 -7.43 4.06
N TYR A 160 8.23 -7.78 3.43
CA TYR A 160 7.03 -6.94 3.37
C TYR A 160 6.49 -6.55 4.77
N ARG A 161 6.67 -7.42 5.78
CA ARG A 161 6.26 -7.15 7.17
C ARG A 161 7.13 -6.05 7.79
N LEU A 162 8.44 -6.10 7.54
CA LEU A 162 9.40 -5.07 7.98
C LEU A 162 9.09 -3.73 7.31
N CYS A 163 8.95 -3.70 5.99
CA CYS A 163 8.66 -2.47 5.25
C CYS A 163 7.33 -1.83 5.73
N GLY A 164 6.32 -2.66 6.01
CA GLY A 164 5.00 -2.23 6.46
C GLY A 164 4.97 -1.54 7.82
N GLN A 165 6.04 -1.65 8.63
CA GLN A 165 6.12 -0.97 9.92
C GLN A 165 6.17 0.56 9.80
N CYS A 166 6.74 1.06 8.69
CA CYS A 166 6.81 2.49 8.38
C CYS A 166 6.00 2.85 7.13
N HIS A 167 5.94 1.97 6.12
CA HIS A 167 5.22 2.20 4.86
C HIS A 167 3.83 1.58 4.86
N GLY A 168 3.00 1.92 5.85
CA GLY A 168 1.72 1.26 6.09
C GLY A 168 0.72 1.33 4.92
N THR A 169 0.63 2.48 4.23
CA THR A 169 -0.26 2.65 3.06
C THR A 169 0.18 1.79 1.88
N ILE A 170 1.48 1.80 1.58
CA ILE A 170 2.09 0.97 0.53
C ILE A 170 1.91 -0.51 0.85
N TYR A 171 2.12 -0.91 2.11
CA TYR A 171 1.91 -2.29 2.53
C TYR A 171 0.45 -2.74 2.36
N ARG A 172 -0.51 -1.90 2.77
CA ARG A 172 -1.94 -2.16 2.54
C ARG A 172 -2.23 -2.37 1.05
N ASP A 173 -1.74 -1.48 0.21
CA ASP A 173 -2.00 -1.50 -1.24
C ASP A 173 -1.30 -2.70 -1.90
N TRP A 174 -0.11 -3.08 -1.44
CA TRP A 174 0.61 -4.28 -1.87
C TRP A 174 -0.16 -5.55 -1.53
N ARG A 175 -0.70 -5.67 -0.31
CA ARG A 175 -1.53 -6.83 0.11
C ARG A 175 -2.77 -7.00 -0.76
N GLN A 176 -3.30 -5.92 -1.31
CA GLN A 176 -4.46 -5.92 -2.20
C GLN A 176 -4.06 -6.11 -3.68
N GLY A 177 -2.75 -6.10 -3.98
CA GLY A 177 -2.21 -6.17 -5.34
C GLY A 177 -2.39 -4.90 -6.15
N ILE A 178 -2.62 -3.76 -5.48
CA ILE A 178 -2.66 -2.41 -6.08
C ILE A 178 -1.24 -1.88 -6.27
N HIS A 179 -0.34 -2.16 -5.31
CA HIS A 179 1.07 -1.76 -5.36
C HIS A 179 2.00 -2.97 -5.57
N GLY A 180 3.08 -2.76 -6.32
CA GLY A 180 3.98 -3.84 -6.75
C GLY A 180 3.43 -4.63 -7.94
N ARG A 181 3.92 -5.86 -8.13
CA ARG A 181 3.50 -6.74 -9.22
C ARG A 181 2.83 -7.99 -8.67
N ARG A 182 1.55 -8.14 -8.98
CA ARG A 182 0.77 -9.38 -8.77
C ARG A 182 0.70 -10.17 -10.07
N ARG A 183 0.99 -11.47 -10.01
CA ARG A 183 0.83 -12.40 -11.14
C ARG A 183 -0.23 -13.45 -10.79
N GLY A 184 -0.77 -14.11 -11.81
CA GLY A 184 -1.77 -15.18 -11.66
C GLY A 184 -3.20 -14.74 -11.97
N PHE A 185 -4.17 -15.56 -11.57
CA PHE A 185 -5.58 -15.43 -11.97
C PHE A 185 -6.34 -14.43 -11.09
N TRP A 186 -7.40 -13.82 -11.61
CA TRP A 186 -8.24 -12.92 -10.83
C TRP A 186 -9.02 -13.66 -9.71
N ASN A 187 -9.46 -14.90 -9.97
CA ASN A 187 -10.20 -15.78 -9.04
C ASN A 187 -9.46 -17.09 -8.70
N GLY A 188 -8.15 -17.15 -8.91
CA GLY A 188 -7.36 -18.35 -8.68
C GLY A 188 -6.04 -18.06 -7.96
N PRO A 189 -5.05 -18.97 -8.08
CA PRO A 189 -3.73 -18.79 -7.51
C PRO A 189 -3.09 -17.47 -7.97
N LYS A 190 -2.47 -16.77 -7.00
CA LYS A 190 -1.83 -15.46 -7.19
C LYS A 190 -0.47 -15.47 -6.51
N SER A 191 0.51 -14.84 -7.14
CA SER A 191 1.81 -14.58 -6.54
C SER A 191 2.12 -13.09 -6.52
N TYR A 192 2.96 -12.70 -5.57
CA TYR A 192 3.34 -11.30 -5.33
C TYR A 192 4.86 -11.20 -5.36
N LEU A 193 5.39 -10.14 -5.95
CA LEU A 193 6.81 -9.81 -5.78
C LEU A 193 7.02 -9.10 -4.44
N LEU A 194 8.15 -9.36 -3.77
CA LEU A 194 8.57 -8.61 -2.58
C LEU A 194 8.88 -7.16 -2.95
N CYS A 195 8.85 -6.27 -1.95
CA CYS A 195 9.24 -4.86 -2.11
C CYS A 195 10.63 -4.72 -2.75
N ALA A 196 11.57 -5.57 -2.29
CA ALA A 196 12.96 -5.58 -2.74
C ALA A 196 13.16 -5.99 -4.22
N HIS A 197 12.15 -6.59 -4.87
CA HIS A 197 12.23 -6.91 -6.32
C HIS A 197 12.18 -5.67 -7.19
N CYS A 198 11.67 -4.56 -6.66
CA CYS A 198 11.54 -3.32 -7.39
C CYS A 198 12.29 -2.18 -6.69
N HIS A 199 12.36 -2.18 -5.36
CA HIS A 199 13.04 -1.15 -4.57
C HIS A 199 14.34 -1.67 -4.00
N ASP A 200 15.34 -0.79 -3.94
CA ASP A 200 16.56 -1.06 -3.17
C ASP A 200 16.27 -0.67 -1.72
N PRO A 201 16.38 -1.60 -0.75
CA PRO A 201 16.08 -1.33 0.65
C PRO A 201 17.11 -0.40 1.32
N HIS A 202 18.30 -0.22 0.74
CA HIS A 202 19.35 0.65 1.30
C HIS A 202 19.30 2.07 0.73
N ALA A 203 18.74 2.26 -0.46
CA ALA A 203 18.61 3.57 -1.08
C ALA A 203 17.22 4.18 -0.84
N ALA A 204 17.17 5.48 -0.54
CA ALA A 204 15.93 6.25 -0.65
C ALA A 204 15.60 6.51 -2.12
N VAL A 205 14.95 5.54 -2.78
CA VAL A 205 14.38 5.80 -4.10
C VAL A 205 13.13 6.67 -3.93
N ARG A 206 13.21 7.94 -4.36
CA ARG A 206 12.03 8.75 -4.67
C ARG A 206 11.70 8.56 -6.15
N GLY A 207 10.56 7.93 -6.42
CA GLY A 207 10.02 7.76 -7.77
C GLY A 207 10.02 6.30 -8.25
N PRO A 208 9.24 5.99 -9.29
CA PRO A 208 9.22 4.65 -9.86
C PRO A 208 10.61 4.34 -10.43
N ARG A 209 11.21 3.22 -9.99
CA ARG A 209 12.27 2.60 -10.79
C ARG A 209 11.64 2.23 -12.12
N ALA A 210 12.32 2.57 -13.23
CA ALA A 210 11.99 1.99 -14.52
C ALA A 210 11.86 0.48 -14.32
N ALA A 211 10.79 -0.11 -14.87
CA ALA A 211 10.62 -1.55 -14.79
C ALA A 211 11.94 -2.19 -15.25
N ALA A 212 12.52 -3.06 -14.40
CA ALA A 212 13.68 -3.83 -14.83
C ALA A 212 13.33 -4.47 -16.18
N PRO A 213 14.24 -4.42 -17.17
CA PRO A 213 14.02 -5.09 -18.43
C PRO A 213 13.68 -6.55 -18.12
N GLN A 214 12.52 -6.95 -18.58
CA GLN A 214 12.00 -8.29 -18.41
C GLN A 214 12.88 -9.17 -19.29
N GLY A 215 13.79 -9.92 -18.65
CA GLY A 215 14.79 -10.70 -19.38
C GLY A 215 16.12 -10.96 -18.68
N ALA A 216 16.33 -10.53 -17.43
CA ALA A 216 17.38 -11.17 -16.63
C ALA A 216 16.91 -12.61 -16.37
N ALA A 217 17.34 -13.52 -17.24
CA ALA A 217 17.14 -14.94 -17.08
C ALA A 217 17.62 -15.34 -15.68
N PRO A 218 16.93 -16.28 -15.00
CA PRO A 218 17.50 -16.88 -13.80
C PRO A 218 18.89 -17.41 -14.16
N VAL A 219 19.90 -17.01 -13.37
CA VAL A 219 21.21 -17.64 -13.42
C VAL A 219 20.96 -19.13 -13.16
N PRO A 220 21.38 -20.04 -14.07
CA PRO A 220 21.18 -21.47 -13.85
C PRO A 220 21.87 -21.84 -12.54
N ALA A 221 21.13 -22.46 -11.64
CA ALA A 221 21.69 -23.09 -10.45
C ALA A 221 22.79 -24.07 -10.92
N SER A 222 24.02 -23.82 -10.48
CA SER A 222 25.17 -24.71 -10.67
C SER A 222 25.21 -25.75 -9.57
#